data_AF-A0A7T5US95-F1
#
_entry.id   AF-A0A7T5US95-F1
#
_cell.length_a   1.000
_cell.length_b   1.000
_cell.length_c   1.000
_cell.angle_alpha   90.00
_cell.angle_beta   90.00
_cell.angle_gamma   90.00
#
_symmetry.space_group_name_H-M   'P 1'
#
loop_
_entity.id
_entity.type
_entity.pdbx_description
1 polymer ?
#
loop_
_entity_poly.entity_id
_entity_poly.type
_entity_poly.pdbx_seq_one_letter_code
_entity_poly.pdbx_strand_id
1 'polypeptide(L)'
;MSGTKTSEPKRLEIYFAHTLNTYDTPLEEALRQLIAHTFRGIREIKIEDPNQPHHQEGYERFKREQPADKDGKHGGMNYFYEIVLKPMLTADAQSACVCQTFLDGKWGSGVAGEARKFILAGKPIWEIKSCKAQRTKIAVETNRKLIESFAQDPLDDLFFLRRINPWEEKRILENDPWLVVQHIETRLRTWKIYNREKRPFQEAHLAPTEVYPGFYTEDN
;
A
#
# COMPACT_ATOMS: atom_id res chain seq x y z
N MET A 1 9.03 -43.66 -5.44
CA MET A 1 8.42 -42.33 -5.59
C MET A 1 9.09 -41.40 -4.58
N SER A 2 10.04 -40.60 -5.04
CA SER A 2 10.79 -39.65 -4.21
C SER A 2 9.88 -38.45 -3.93
N GLY A 3 9.34 -38.37 -2.71
CA GLY A 3 8.64 -37.18 -2.24
C GLY A 3 9.67 -36.07 -2.07
N THR A 4 9.69 -35.12 -3.01
CA THR A 4 10.41 -33.87 -2.84
C THR A 4 9.82 -33.14 -1.63
N LYS A 5 10.50 -33.25 -0.49
CA LYS A 5 10.30 -32.33 0.63
C LYS A 5 10.62 -30.94 0.10
N THR A 6 9.60 -30.20 -0.31
CA THR A 6 9.71 -28.76 -0.54
C THR A 6 10.10 -28.17 0.80
N SER A 7 11.40 -27.86 0.94
CA SER A 7 11.92 -27.22 2.14
C SER A 7 11.15 -25.92 2.33
N GLU A 8 10.48 -25.79 3.47
CA GLU A 8 9.80 -24.56 3.80
C GLU A 8 10.76 -23.37 3.66
N PRO A 9 10.27 -22.26 3.13
CA PRO A 9 11.10 -21.10 2.92
C PRO A 9 11.65 -20.59 4.24
N LYS A 10 12.97 -20.46 4.33
CA LYS A 10 13.64 -20.01 5.56
C LYS A 10 13.40 -18.52 5.84
N ARG A 11 13.11 -17.73 4.80
CA ARG A 11 12.92 -16.29 4.88
C ARG A 11 11.91 -15.80 3.84
N LEU A 12 11.09 -14.82 4.20
CA LEU A 12 10.19 -14.10 3.31
C LEU A 12 10.37 -12.59 3.51
N GLU A 13 10.53 -11.87 2.40
CA GLU A 13 10.53 -10.40 2.40
C GLU A 13 9.19 -9.88 1.87
N ILE A 14 8.50 -9.09 2.69
CA ILE A 14 7.19 -8.54 2.35
C ILE A 14 7.35 -7.05 2.13
N TYR A 15 6.95 -6.57 0.95
CA TYR A 15 6.73 -5.15 0.75
C TYR A 15 5.29 -4.81 1.07
N PHE A 16 5.06 -3.98 2.09
CA PHE A 16 3.74 -3.54 2.48
C PHE A 16 3.40 -2.20 1.81
N ALA A 17 2.81 -2.31 0.62
CA ALA A 17 2.33 -1.18 -0.17
C ALA A 17 1.02 -0.64 0.41
N HIS A 18 1.02 0.61 0.89
CA HIS A 18 -0.12 1.15 1.61
C HIS A 18 -0.25 2.67 1.46
N THR A 19 -1.43 3.20 1.76
CA THR A 19 -1.79 4.59 1.45
C THR A 19 -1.19 5.58 2.45
N LEU A 20 -0.83 6.78 1.99
CA LEU A 20 -0.18 7.83 2.80
C LEU A 20 -0.95 8.26 4.07
N ASN A 21 -2.26 8.06 4.08
CA ASN A 21 -3.14 8.36 5.21
C ASN A 21 -3.13 7.28 6.29
N THR A 22 -2.43 6.17 6.07
CA THR A 22 -2.17 5.15 7.07
C THR A 22 -0.83 5.38 7.78
N TYR A 23 0.09 6.17 7.20
CA TYR A 23 1.43 6.41 7.75
C TYR A 23 1.38 7.00 9.16
N ASP A 24 2.20 6.47 10.06
CA ASP A 24 2.38 6.85 11.46
C ASP A 24 1.09 6.74 12.29
N THR A 25 0.22 5.80 11.92
CA THR A 25 -1.04 5.56 12.64
C THR A 25 -1.04 4.22 13.35
N PRO A 26 -1.85 4.06 14.42
CA PRO A 26 -2.09 2.75 15.03
C PRO A 26 -2.60 1.69 14.05
N LEU A 27 -3.29 2.11 12.98
CA LEU A 27 -3.74 1.20 11.93
C LEU A 27 -2.56 0.61 11.15
N GLU A 28 -1.51 1.38 10.84
CA GLU A 28 -0.33 0.86 10.12
C GLU A 28 0.31 -0.29 10.88
N GLU A 29 0.55 -0.08 12.17
CA GLU A 29 1.18 -1.06 13.04
C GLU A 29 0.30 -2.31 13.20
N ALA A 30 -1.01 -2.13 13.39
CA ALA A 30 -1.96 -3.24 13.43
C ALA A 30 -1.96 -4.06 12.12
N LEU A 31 -1.87 -3.40 10.96
CA LEU A 31 -1.77 -4.08 9.67
C LEU A 31 -0.45 -4.84 9.53
N ARG A 32 0.69 -4.30 10.02
CA ARG A 32 1.96 -5.04 10.07
C ARG A 32 1.85 -6.29 10.94
N GLN A 33 1.17 -6.21 12.09
CA GLN A 33 0.91 -7.37 12.96
C GLN A 33 0.04 -8.42 12.28
N LEU A 34 -1.02 -8.00 11.60
CA LEU A 34 -1.87 -8.89 10.80
C LEU A 34 -1.07 -9.61 9.69
N ILE A 35 -0.17 -8.89 9.00
CA ILE A 35 0.75 -9.47 8.00
C ILE A 35 1.64 -10.52 8.66
N ALA A 36 2.34 -10.16 9.74
CA ALA A 36 3.24 -11.07 10.44
C ALA A 36 2.49 -12.34 10.93
N HIS A 37 1.28 -12.16 11.46
CA HIS A 37 0.43 -13.27 11.91
C HIS A 37 0.00 -14.20 10.77
N THR A 38 -0.33 -13.63 9.61
CA THR A 38 -0.74 -14.39 8.40
C THR A 38 0.40 -15.29 7.92
N PHE A 39 1.64 -14.82 7.99
CA PHE A 39 2.81 -15.55 7.52
C PHE A 39 3.60 -16.27 8.63
N ARG A 40 3.07 -16.39 9.84
CA ARG A 40 3.75 -16.92 11.05
C ARG A 40 4.39 -18.32 10.92
N GLY A 41 4.03 -19.09 9.90
CA GLY A 41 4.68 -20.37 9.58
C GLY A 41 6.08 -20.22 8.96
N ILE A 42 6.48 -19.00 8.58
CA ILE A 42 7.78 -18.71 7.98
C ILE A 42 8.76 -18.31 9.08
N ARG A 43 9.96 -18.91 9.06
CA ARG A 43 10.97 -18.76 10.11
C ARG A 43 11.46 -17.31 10.29
N GLU A 44 11.64 -16.59 9.19
CA GLU A 44 12.10 -15.19 9.20
C GLU A 44 11.23 -14.37 8.25
N ILE A 45 10.57 -13.34 8.78
CA ILE A 45 9.76 -12.41 8.00
C ILE A 45 10.39 -11.02 8.15
N LYS A 46 10.71 -10.39 7.03
CA LYS A 46 11.09 -8.98 6.98
C LYS A 46 9.97 -8.21 6.29
N ILE A 47 9.39 -7.22 6.96
CA ILE A 47 8.40 -6.31 6.38
C ILE A 47 9.11 -4.99 6.07
N GLU A 48 9.09 -4.58 4.81
CA GLU A 48 9.58 -3.30 4.29
C GLU A 48 8.36 -2.48 3.83
N ASP A 49 8.34 -1.19 4.10
CA ASP A 49 7.24 -0.32 3.69
C ASP A 49 7.70 1.13 3.55
N PRO A 50 7.01 1.96 2.75
CA PRO A 50 7.52 3.27 2.34
C PRO A 50 7.66 4.30 3.46
N ASN A 51 7.07 4.06 4.65
CA ASN A 51 7.07 5.00 5.76
C ASN A 51 8.20 4.76 6.78
N GLN A 52 9.04 3.72 6.58
CA GLN A 52 10.11 3.42 7.53
C GLN A 52 11.17 4.55 7.56
N PRO A 53 11.71 4.92 8.75
CA PRO A 53 12.58 6.09 8.90
C PRO A 53 13.80 6.15 7.96
N HIS A 54 14.43 5.01 7.65
CA HIS A 54 15.60 4.97 6.75
C HIS A 54 15.27 5.36 5.31
N HIS A 55 14.00 5.29 4.90
CA HIS A 55 13.60 5.75 3.57
C HIS A 55 13.57 7.28 3.47
N GLN A 56 13.37 8.00 4.57
CA GLN A 56 13.40 9.46 4.55
C GLN A 56 14.82 9.94 4.20
N GLU A 57 15.83 9.43 4.93
CA GLU A 57 17.23 9.75 4.67
C GLU A 57 17.66 9.28 3.27
N GLY A 58 17.30 8.05 2.90
CA GLY A 58 17.64 7.48 1.59
C GLY A 58 17.03 8.26 0.42
N TYR A 59 15.79 8.71 0.57
CA TYR A 59 15.08 9.50 -0.43
C TYR A 59 15.71 10.89 -0.59
N GLU A 60 16.02 11.58 0.51
CA GLU A 60 16.69 12.88 0.46
C GLU A 60 18.07 12.78 -0.19
N ARG A 61 18.84 11.74 0.17
CA ARG A 61 20.13 11.46 -0.46
C ARG A 61 19.96 11.22 -1.96
N PHE A 62 19.04 10.35 -2.36
CA PHE A 62 18.77 10.05 -3.78
C PHE A 62 18.39 11.31 -4.58
N LYS A 63 17.56 12.20 -4.00
CA LYS A 63 17.20 13.48 -4.64
C LYS A 63 18.38 14.42 -4.82
N ARG A 64 19.34 14.44 -3.89
CA ARG A 64 20.55 15.27 -3.99
C ARG A 64 21.52 14.74 -5.04
N GLU A 65 21.62 13.42 -5.16
CA GLU A 65 22.62 12.73 -6.01
C GLU A 65 22.16 12.56 -7.46
N GLN A 66 20.85 12.51 -7.71
CA GLN A 66 20.31 12.32 -9.05
C GLN A 66 19.95 13.66 -9.70
N PRO A 67 20.42 13.92 -10.94
CA PRO A 67 20.01 15.12 -11.67
C PRO A 67 18.50 15.11 -11.87
N ALA A 68 17.87 16.28 -11.79
CA ALA A 68 16.49 16.43 -12.19
C ALA A 68 16.33 15.95 -13.64
N ASP A 69 15.19 15.33 -13.95
CA ASP A 69 14.91 14.97 -15.34
C ASP A 69 14.79 16.24 -16.21
N LYS A 70 14.58 16.04 -17.51
CA LYS A 70 14.48 17.11 -18.51
C LYS A 70 13.38 18.13 -18.19
N ASP A 71 12.42 17.76 -17.34
CA ASP A 71 11.28 18.56 -16.91
C ASP A 71 11.47 19.15 -15.49
N GLY A 72 12.69 19.06 -14.94
CA GLY A 72 13.01 19.58 -13.61
C GLY A 72 12.38 18.76 -12.47
N LYS A 73 11.82 17.58 -12.75
CA LYS A 73 11.21 16.74 -11.72
C LYS A 73 12.25 15.77 -11.20
N HIS A 74 12.51 15.84 -9.90
CA HIS A 74 13.18 14.74 -9.22
C HIS A 74 12.20 13.58 -9.13
N GLY A 75 12.49 12.48 -9.83
CA GLY A 75 11.69 11.26 -9.80
C GLY A 75 11.78 10.58 -8.44
N GLY A 76 11.16 11.16 -7.41
CA GLY A 76 11.21 10.63 -6.05
C GLY A 76 10.72 9.18 -5.96
N MET A 77 9.80 8.78 -6.85
CA MET A 77 9.35 7.39 -6.97
C MET A 77 10.46 6.43 -7.47
N ASN A 78 11.47 6.94 -8.19
CA ASN A 78 12.59 6.11 -8.65
C ASN A 78 13.44 5.60 -7.49
N TYR A 79 13.55 6.34 -6.38
CA TYR A 79 14.20 5.84 -5.16
C TYR A 79 13.55 4.52 -4.72
N PHE A 80 12.22 4.52 -4.59
CA PHE A 80 11.50 3.30 -4.19
C PHE A 80 11.65 2.19 -5.22
N TYR A 81 11.54 2.48 -6.51
CA TYR A 81 11.63 1.43 -7.54
C TYR A 81 13.04 0.85 -7.71
N GLU A 82 14.07 1.68 -7.62
CA GLU A 82 15.45 1.28 -7.94
C GLU A 82 16.24 0.81 -6.72
N ILE A 83 15.94 1.37 -5.54
CA ILE A 83 16.70 1.10 -4.32
C ILE A 83 15.91 0.17 -3.38
N VAL A 84 14.62 0.42 -3.18
CA VAL A 84 13.82 -0.33 -2.20
C VAL A 84 13.25 -1.61 -2.80
N LEU A 85 12.53 -1.50 -3.92
CA LEU A 85 11.84 -2.64 -4.54
C LEU A 85 12.79 -3.54 -5.32
N LYS A 86 13.77 -2.98 -6.03
CA LYS A 86 14.62 -3.74 -6.95
C LYS A 86 15.25 -4.99 -6.31
N PRO A 87 15.84 -4.96 -5.09
CA PRO A 87 16.35 -6.16 -4.44
C PRO A 87 15.27 -7.25 -4.25
N MET A 88 14.06 -6.84 -3.85
CA MET A 88 12.92 -7.75 -3.61
C MET A 88 12.36 -8.33 -4.91
N LEU A 89 12.48 -7.64 -6.04
CA LEU A 89 11.94 -8.08 -7.32
C LEU A 89 12.83 -9.11 -8.05
N THR A 90 14.07 -9.31 -7.60
CA THR A 90 15.00 -10.27 -8.23
C THR A 90 14.58 -11.73 -8.02
N ALA A 91 14.96 -12.62 -8.94
CA ALA A 91 14.51 -14.02 -8.94
C ALA A 91 14.89 -14.81 -7.67
N ASP A 92 16.04 -14.49 -7.07
CA ASP A 92 16.59 -15.21 -5.91
C ASP A 92 15.94 -14.81 -4.58
N ALA A 93 15.33 -13.62 -4.51
CA ALA A 93 14.64 -13.18 -3.31
C ALA A 93 13.25 -13.83 -3.22
N GLN A 94 13.00 -14.54 -2.13
CA GLN A 94 11.63 -14.93 -1.80
C GLN A 94 10.88 -13.73 -1.24
N SER A 95 10.03 -13.14 -2.07
CA SER A 95 9.34 -11.91 -1.75
C SER A 95 7.87 -11.92 -2.15
N ALA A 96 7.10 -11.06 -1.51
CA ALA A 96 5.69 -10.81 -1.81
C ALA A 96 5.37 -9.32 -1.65
N CYS A 97 4.33 -8.86 -2.33
CA CYS A 97 3.73 -7.56 -2.04
C CYS A 97 2.42 -7.77 -1.29
N VAL A 98 2.24 -7.10 -0.15
CA VAL A 98 0.96 -6.99 0.53
C VAL A 98 0.44 -5.57 0.31
N CYS A 99 -0.79 -5.44 -0.14
CA CYS A 99 -1.36 -4.16 -0.55
C CYS A 99 -2.56 -3.78 0.32
N GLN A 100 -2.51 -2.61 0.94
CA GLN A 100 -3.67 -2.02 1.61
C GLN A 100 -4.58 -1.33 0.59
N THR A 101 -5.86 -1.71 0.57
CA THR A 101 -6.89 -1.05 -0.23
C THR A 101 -7.66 -0.03 0.60
N PHE A 102 -8.39 0.87 -0.07
CA PHE A 102 -9.40 1.69 0.61
C PHE A 102 -10.56 0.81 1.10
N LEU A 103 -11.35 1.35 2.04
CA LEU A 103 -12.50 0.63 2.61
C LEU A 103 -13.57 0.20 1.58
N ASP A 104 -13.62 0.82 0.41
CA ASP A 104 -14.51 0.41 -0.68
C ASP A 104 -13.93 -0.73 -1.55
N GLY A 105 -12.71 -1.20 -1.25
CA GLY A 105 -11.98 -2.23 -1.97
C GLY A 105 -11.19 -1.71 -3.18
N LYS A 106 -11.20 -0.40 -3.43
CA LYS A 106 -10.41 0.18 -4.53
C LYS A 106 -8.95 0.40 -4.13
N TRP A 107 -8.08 0.34 -5.12
CA TRP A 107 -6.65 0.50 -4.97
C TRP A 107 -6.24 1.94 -5.26
N GLY A 108 -5.42 2.53 -4.40
CA GLY A 108 -4.73 3.78 -4.70
C GLY A 108 -3.75 3.59 -5.87
N SER A 109 -3.59 4.59 -6.73
CA SER A 109 -2.73 4.48 -7.91
C SER A 109 -1.26 4.21 -7.57
N GLY A 110 -0.78 4.74 -6.41
CA GLY A 110 0.57 4.45 -5.90
C GLY A 110 0.74 2.98 -5.52
N VAL A 111 -0.17 2.47 -4.67
CA VAL A 111 -0.20 1.07 -4.23
C VAL A 111 -0.30 0.11 -5.43
N ALA A 112 -1.17 0.40 -6.39
CA ALA A 112 -1.31 -0.38 -7.61
C ALA A 112 -0.03 -0.33 -8.48
N GLY A 113 0.65 0.81 -8.53
CA GLY A 113 1.93 0.98 -9.22
C GLY A 113 3.04 0.11 -8.64
N GLU A 114 3.11 0.01 -7.31
CA GLU A 114 4.05 -0.87 -6.61
C GLU A 114 3.72 -2.35 -6.84
N ALA A 115 2.44 -2.73 -6.67
CA ALA A 115 1.97 -4.09 -6.94
C ALA A 115 2.26 -4.54 -8.38
N ARG A 116 2.10 -3.63 -9.35
CA ARG A 116 2.44 -3.89 -10.76
C ARG A 116 3.89 -4.36 -10.93
N LYS A 117 4.84 -3.79 -10.19
CA LYS A 117 6.26 -4.20 -10.26
C LYS A 117 6.44 -5.64 -9.82
N PHE A 118 5.77 -6.03 -8.74
CA PHE A 118 5.80 -7.41 -8.24
C PHE A 118 5.11 -8.39 -9.20
N ILE A 119 3.96 -8.02 -9.78
CA ILE A 119 3.28 -8.83 -10.80
C ILE A 119 4.21 -9.09 -11.99
N LEU A 120 4.84 -8.04 -12.52
CA LEU A 120 5.77 -8.15 -13.65
C LEU A 120 7.02 -8.99 -13.32
N ALA A 121 7.43 -9.03 -12.05
CA ALA A 121 8.51 -9.89 -11.56
C ALA A 121 8.06 -11.32 -11.21
N GLY A 122 6.80 -11.68 -11.46
CA GLY A 122 6.25 -12.99 -11.13
C GLY A 122 6.15 -13.26 -9.62
N LYS A 123 6.10 -12.21 -8.80
CA LYS A 123 6.00 -12.31 -7.34
C LYS A 123 4.53 -12.30 -6.89
N PRO A 124 4.18 -13.03 -5.82
CA PRO A 124 2.82 -13.08 -5.31
C PRO A 124 2.37 -11.74 -4.74
N ILE A 125 1.10 -11.39 -5.01
CA ILE A 125 0.42 -10.24 -4.44
C ILE A 125 -0.68 -10.70 -3.49
N TRP A 126 -0.71 -10.08 -2.33
CA TRP A 126 -1.74 -10.22 -1.32
C TRP A 126 -2.44 -8.88 -1.13
N GLU A 127 -3.72 -8.92 -0.85
CA GLU A 127 -4.55 -7.74 -0.60
C GLU A 127 -5.10 -7.82 0.81
N ILE A 128 -5.01 -6.70 1.53
CA ILE A 128 -5.74 -6.48 2.77
C ILE A 128 -7.12 -5.93 2.42
N LYS A 129 -8.17 -6.69 2.78
CA LYS A 129 -9.57 -6.28 2.62
C LYS A 129 -10.24 -6.04 3.95
N SER A 130 -11.13 -5.07 3.97
CA SER A 130 -12.10 -4.92 5.07
C SER A 130 -13.33 -5.78 4.81
N CYS A 131 -13.82 -6.49 5.82
CA CYS A 131 -15.03 -7.32 5.73
C CYS A 131 -16.32 -6.57 6.16
N LYS A 132 -16.19 -5.51 6.98
CA LYS A 132 -17.30 -4.85 7.69
C LYS A 132 -17.45 -3.37 7.38
N ALA A 133 -16.59 -2.79 6.54
CA ALA A 133 -16.63 -1.35 6.28
C ALA A 133 -17.90 -0.92 5.53
N GLN A 134 -18.50 0.15 6.02
CA GLN A 134 -19.72 0.74 5.47
C GLN A 134 -19.40 2.05 4.72
N ARG A 135 -20.14 2.34 3.64
CA ARG A 135 -19.82 3.40 2.64
C ARG A 135 -20.52 4.75 2.82
N THR A 136 -21.08 5.05 4.00
CA THR A 136 -21.90 6.27 4.23
C THR A 136 -21.28 7.22 5.27
N LYS A 137 -21.77 8.46 5.40
CA LYS A 137 -21.29 9.40 6.43
C LYS A 137 -21.59 8.94 7.86
N ILE A 138 -22.76 8.38 8.10
CA ILE A 138 -23.12 7.75 9.38
C ILE A 138 -22.14 6.61 9.68
N ALA A 139 -21.72 5.89 8.65
CA ALA A 139 -20.70 4.87 8.74
C ALA A 139 -19.28 5.38 9.00
N VAL A 140 -18.96 6.67 8.86
CA VAL A 140 -17.59 7.17 9.15
C VAL A 140 -17.27 7.01 10.63
N GLU A 141 -18.19 7.40 11.51
CA GLU A 141 -18.03 7.22 12.96
C GLU A 141 -17.90 5.74 13.32
N THR A 142 -18.76 4.90 12.73
CA THR A 142 -18.70 3.45 12.90
C THR A 142 -17.37 2.87 12.42
N ASN A 143 -16.93 3.23 11.22
CA ASN A 143 -15.65 2.79 10.65
C ASN A 143 -14.47 3.27 11.52
N ARG A 144 -14.52 4.49 12.06
CA ARG A 144 -13.50 4.99 12.98
C ARG A 144 -13.38 4.08 14.20
N LYS A 145 -14.50 3.81 14.88
CA LYS A 145 -14.54 2.93 16.06
C LYS A 145 -14.09 1.51 15.74
N LEU A 146 -14.49 0.96 14.59
CA LEU A 146 -14.04 -0.35 14.14
C LEU A 146 -12.52 -0.36 13.92
N ILE A 147 -11.97 0.65 13.24
CA ILE A 147 -10.53 0.77 13.01
C ILE A 147 -9.76 0.95 14.33
N GLU A 148 -10.27 1.77 15.25
CA GLU A 148 -9.70 1.94 16.59
C GLU A 148 -9.71 0.61 17.38
N SER A 149 -10.79 -0.16 17.30
CA SER A 149 -10.90 -1.48 17.90
C SER A 149 -9.90 -2.47 17.28
N PHE A 150 -9.79 -2.50 15.96
CA PHE A 150 -8.81 -3.34 15.25
C PHE A 150 -7.37 -2.93 15.57
N ALA A 151 -7.11 -1.63 15.76
CA ALA A 151 -5.78 -1.18 16.17
C ALA A 151 -5.38 -1.69 17.56
N GLN A 152 -6.36 -2.03 18.42
CA GLN A 152 -6.14 -2.63 19.73
C GLN A 152 -6.09 -4.16 19.68
N ASP A 153 -6.82 -4.78 18.76
CA ASP A 153 -6.81 -6.23 18.52
C ASP A 153 -6.68 -6.54 17.01
N PRO A 154 -5.45 -6.60 16.47
CA PRO A 154 -5.22 -6.77 15.04
C PRO A 154 -5.56 -8.16 14.49
N LEU A 155 -6.03 -9.06 15.35
CA LEU A 155 -6.49 -10.40 14.98
C LEU A 155 -8.03 -10.51 14.94
N ASP A 156 -8.74 -9.41 15.20
CA ASP A 156 -10.17 -9.31 14.88
C ASP A 156 -10.40 -9.48 13.38
N ASP A 157 -11.61 -9.87 13.01
CA ASP A 157 -12.01 -10.19 11.65
C ASP A 157 -12.15 -8.96 10.74
N LEU A 158 -11.99 -7.73 11.25
CA LEU A 158 -12.24 -6.48 10.50
C LEU A 158 -11.44 -6.42 9.20
N PHE A 159 -10.18 -6.83 9.24
CA PHE A 159 -9.30 -6.93 8.09
C PHE A 159 -8.76 -8.35 7.94
N PHE A 160 -8.61 -8.79 6.69
CA PHE A 160 -7.99 -10.07 6.39
C PHE A 160 -7.13 -9.97 5.14
N LEU A 161 -6.14 -10.85 5.05
CA LEU A 161 -5.30 -11.00 3.87
C LEU A 161 -5.86 -12.08 2.96
N ARG A 162 -5.85 -11.81 1.66
CA ARG A 162 -6.08 -12.83 0.63
C ARG A 162 -5.10 -12.67 -0.51
N ARG A 163 -4.82 -13.75 -1.22
CA ARG A 163 -4.13 -13.66 -2.51
C ARG A 163 -5.09 -13.06 -3.55
N ILE A 164 -4.57 -12.19 -4.41
CA ILE A 164 -5.36 -11.70 -5.55
C ILE A 164 -5.44 -12.77 -6.65
N ASN A 165 -6.49 -12.71 -7.45
CA ASN A 165 -6.70 -13.63 -8.56
C ASN A 165 -6.03 -13.11 -9.85
N PRO A 166 -5.72 -13.98 -10.83
CA PRO A 166 -5.10 -13.55 -12.10
C PRO A 166 -5.86 -12.47 -12.87
N TRP A 167 -7.19 -12.44 -12.77
CA TRP A 167 -7.99 -11.39 -13.41
C TRP A 167 -7.82 -10.01 -12.73
N GLU A 168 -7.52 -9.99 -11.42
CA GLU A 168 -7.22 -8.77 -10.67
C GLU A 168 -5.82 -8.27 -11.02
N GLU A 169 -4.84 -9.18 -11.13
CA GLU A 169 -3.49 -8.86 -11.63
C GLU A 169 -3.56 -8.17 -13.01
N LYS A 170 -4.35 -8.72 -13.93
CA LYS A 170 -4.58 -8.13 -15.25
C LYS A 170 -5.13 -6.70 -15.15
N ARG A 171 -6.14 -6.46 -14.32
CA ARG A 171 -6.73 -5.13 -14.12
C ARG A 171 -5.75 -4.13 -13.48
N ILE A 172 -4.90 -4.58 -12.56
CA ILE A 172 -3.82 -3.76 -11.98
C ILE A 172 -2.79 -3.38 -13.05
N LEU A 173 -2.40 -4.32 -13.92
CA LEU A 173 -1.50 -4.07 -15.06
C LEU A 173 -2.10 -3.06 -16.04
N GLU A 174 -3.41 -3.12 -16.28
CA GLU A 174 -4.13 -2.24 -17.21
C GLU A 174 -4.53 -0.88 -16.60
N ASN A 175 -4.34 -0.70 -15.28
CA ASN A 175 -4.83 0.47 -14.54
C ASN A 175 -6.35 0.66 -14.66
N ASP A 176 -7.11 -0.45 -14.61
CA ASP A 176 -8.56 -0.46 -14.81
C ASP A 176 -9.28 0.37 -13.72
N PRO A 177 -10.04 1.42 -14.09
CA PRO A 177 -10.77 2.29 -13.15
C PRO A 177 -11.78 1.58 -12.22
N TRP A 178 -12.19 0.36 -12.59
CA TRP A 178 -13.04 -0.47 -11.74
C TRP A 178 -12.32 -0.89 -10.45
N LEU A 179 -11.01 -1.18 -10.53
CA LEU A 179 -10.20 -1.65 -9.40
C LEU A 179 -9.24 -0.57 -8.89
N VAL A 180 -8.58 0.16 -9.78
CA VAL A 180 -7.55 1.15 -9.46
C VAL A 180 -8.10 2.55 -9.66
N VAL A 181 -8.09 3.37 -8.62
CA VAL A 181 -8.53 4.75 -8.74
C VAL A 181 -7.51 5.57 -9.52
N GLN A 182 -7.99 6.54 -10.29
CA GLN A 182 -7.11 7.42 -11.06
C GLN A 182 -6.22 8.24 -10.13
N HIS A 183 -5.13 8.79 -10.68
CA HIS A 183 -4.16 9.54 -9.88
C HIS A 183 -4.79 10.75 -9.16
N ILE A 184 -5.68 11.49 -9.85
CA ILE A 184 -6.38 12.61 -9.22
C ILE A 184 -7.30 12.16 -8.09
N GLU A 185 -8.03 11.06 -8.29
CA GLU A 185 -8.89 10.48 -7.26
C GLU A 185 -8.05 9.97 -6.07
N THR A 186 -6.90 9.34 -6.32
CA THR A 186 -5.95 8.93 -5.27
C THR A 186 -5.55 10.13 -4.40
N ARG A 187 -5.26 11.28 -5.02
CA ARG A 187 -4.93 12.50 -4.28
C ARG A 187 -6.11 13.00 -3.45
N LEU A 188 -7.32 13.03 -4.01
CA LEU A 188 -8.53 13.47 -3.31
C LEU A 188 -8.89 12.54 -2.12
N ARG A 189 -8.66 11.24 -2.27
CA ARG A 189 -8.82 10.23 -1.20
C ARG A 189 -7.74 10.33 -0.12
N THR A 190 -6.56 10.83 -0.47
CA THR A 190 -5.42 10.98 0.45
C THR A 190 -5.43 12.31 1.20
N TRP A 191 -5.86 13.39 0.55
CA TRP A 191 -5.71 14.75 1.04
C TRP A 191 -7.07 15.48 1.12
N LYS A 192 -7.23 16.29 2.18
CA LYS A 192 -8.25 17.35 2.25
C LYS A 192 -7.73 18.64 1.62
N ILE A 193 -6.45 18.92 1.78
CA ILE A 193 -5.74 19.98 1.07
C ILE A 193 -4.42 19.36 0.59
N TYR A 194 -4.16 19.39 -0.71
CA TYR A 194 -3.05 18.66 -1.31
C TYR A 194 -1.72 19.04 -0.64
N ASN A 195 -0.98 18.03 -0.17
CA ASN A 195 0.29 18.16 0.56
C ASN A 195 0.25 18.98 1.86
N ARG A 196 -0.94 19.31 2.41
CA ARG A 196 -1.07 20.09 3.66
C ARG A 196 -1.86 19.37 4.73
N GLU A 197 -3.04 18.84 4.38
CA GLU A 197 -3.92 18.17 5.35
C GLU A 197 -4.29 16.78 4.81
N LYS A 198 -3.79 15.72 5.48
CA LYS A 198 -4.16 14.34 5.15
C LYS A 198 -5.60 14.07 5.53
N ARG A 199 -6.31 13.31 4.69
CA ARG A 199 -7.64 12.80 4.97
C ARG A 199 -7.52 11.54 5.84
N PRO A 200 -8.26 11.40 6.95
CA PRO A 200 -8.27 10.17 7.73
C PRO A 200 -8.65 8.95 6.89
N PHE A 201 -8.04 7.79 7.15
CA PHE A 201 -8.25 6.58 6.35
C PHE A 201 -9.73 6.17 6.26
N GLN A 202 -10.48 6.27 7.37
CA GLN A 202 -11.91 5.96 7.44
C GLN A 202 -12.80 6.84 6.54
N GLU A 203 -12.29 8.00 6.13
CA GLU A 203 -12.99 8.94 5.23
C GLU A 203 -12.50 8.84 3.78
N ALA A 204 -11.38 8.15 3.53
CA ALA A 204 -10.68 8.19 2.25
C ALA A 204 -11.58 7.79 1.06
N HIS A 205 -12.34 6.71 1.22
CA HIS A 205 -13.26 6.19 0.20
C HIS A 205 -14.50 7.09 -0.06
N LEU A 206 -14.72 8.12 0.77
CA LEU A 206 -15.83 9.07 0.64
C LEU A 206 -15.41 10.39 0.00
N ALA A 207 -14.15 10.51 -0.41
CA ALA A 207 -13.67 11.72 -1.06
C ALA A 207 -14.48 12.02 -2.33
N PRO A 208 -14.71 13.31 -2.63
CA PRO A 208 -15.33 13.69 -3.89
C PRO A 208 -14.49 13.20 -5.06
N THR A 209 -15.14 12.87 -6.17
CA THR A 209 -14.47 12.47 -7.41
C THR A 209 -14.00 13.66 -8.25
N GLU A 210 -14.46 14.87 -7.91
CA GLU A 210 -14.13 16.12 -8.59
C GLU A 210 -13.23 17.00 -7.72
N VAL A 211 -12.35 17.75 -8.37
CA VAL A 211 -11.48 18.73 -7.71
C VAL A 211 -12.32 19.92 -7.27
N TYR A 212 -12.27 20.27 -5.99
CA TYR A 212 -13.01 21.39 -5.42
C TYR A 212 -12.10 22.62 -5.21
N PRO A 213 -12.67 23.84 -5.18
CA PRO A 213 -11.93 25.05 -4.88
C PRO A 213 -11.13 24.92 -3.57
N GLY A 214 -9.86 25.30 -3.61
CA GLY A 214 -8.94 25.22 -2.47
C GLY A 214 -8.23 23.86 -2.27
N PHE A 215 -8.54 22.84 -3.09
CA PHE A 215 -7.81 21.56 -3.00
C PHE A 215 -6.32 21.70 -3.37
N TYR A 216 -6.05 22.44 -4.46
CA TYR A 216 -4.72 22.92 -4.79
C TYR A 216 -4.60 24.37 -4.33
N THR A 217 -3.61 24.67 -3.50
CA THR A 217 -3.26 26.05 -3.10
C THR A 217 -2.29 26.66 -4.12
N GLU A 218 -2.22 27.98 -4.21
CA GLU A 218 -1.32 28.68 -5.15
C GLU A 218 0.16 28.31 -4.99
N ASP A 219 0.55 27.83 -3.80
CA ASP A 219 1.93 27.40 -3.49
C ASP A 219 2.27 25.95 -3.91
N ASN A 220 1.36 25.23 -4.59
CA ASN A 220 1.55 23.82 -5.02
C ASN A 220 1.80 23.68 -6.52
#